data_AF-A0A317C2V1-F1
#
_entry.id   AF-A0A317C2V1-F1
#
_cell.length_a   1.000
_cell.length_b   1.000
_cell.length_c   1.000
_cell.angle_alpha   90.00
_cell.angle_beta   90.00
_cell.angle_gamma   90.00
#
_symmetry.space_group_name_H-M   'P 1'
#
loop_
_entity.id
_entity.type
_entity.pdbx_description
1 polymer ?
#
loop_
_entity_poly.entity_id
_entity_poly.type
_entity_poly.pdbx_seq_one_letter_code
_entity_poly.pdbx_strand_id
1 'polypeptide(L)'
;MKKSVAMVAHDRMKTELCEWVEKNQEQFKGRKIVATGTTGKLLLSYVPELDITAVKSGPLGGDQQLGAMIAEGQLDALFFFQDPMTPQPHDSDIKALVRLATVYDIPIACNPSTANYMISSPYFDHPEKAPGGEDVSEQFEDYLHREIS
;
A
#
# COMPACT_ATOMS: atom_id res chain seq x y z
N MET A 1 7.81 -2.94 -16.25
CA MET A 1 7.14 -1.77 -15.67
C MET A 1 7.96 -1.24 -14.50
N LYS A 2 7.81 0.04 -14.15
CA LYS A 2 8.44 0.61 -12.95
C LYS A 2 7.68 0.11 -11.72
N LYS A 3 8.39 -0.43 -10.73
CA LYS A 3 7.77 -0.92 -9.49
C LYS A 3 7.09 0.21 -8.73
N SER A 4 5.95 -0.06 -8.14
CA SER A 4 5.10 0.94 -7.51
C SER A 4 4.62 0.48 -6.14
N VAL A 5 4.73 1.35 -5.13
CA VAL A 5 4.28 1.05 -3.76
C VAL A 5 3.29 2.10 -3.29
N ALA A 6 2.32 1.69 -2.48
CA ALA A 6 1.38 2.59 -1.84
C ALA A 6 1.83 2.94 -0.42
N MET A 7 1.64 4.19 0.00
CA MET A 7 1.96 4.68 1.33
C MET A 7 0.81 5.45 1.95
N VAL A 8 0.33 4.98 3.10
CA VAL A 8 -0.77 5.56 3.87
C VAL A 8 -0.39 5.62 5.34
N ALA A 9 -0.83 6.65 6.04
CA ALA A 9 -0.65 6.74 7.49
C ALA A 9 -1.82 7.48 8.14
N HIS A 10 -2.28 7.00 9.30
CA HIS A 10 -3.16 7.79 10.17
C HIS A 10 -2.43 9.05 10.63
N ASP A 11 -3.17 10.09 11.02
CA ASP A 11 -2.60 11.41 11.33
C ASP A 11 -1.45 11.34 12.35
N ARG A 12 -1.60 10.53 13.41
CA ARG A 12 -0.57 10.32 14.44
C ARG A 12 0.66 9.55 13.97
N MET A 13 0.57 8.85 12.84
CA MET A 13 1.63 8.00 12.29
C MET A 13 2.34 8.63 11.08
N LYS A 14 1.88 9.79 10.59
CA LYS A 14 2.42 10.41 9.38
C LYS A 14 3.89 10.79 9.51
N THR A 15 4.26 11.42 10.63
CA THR A 15 5.66 11.78 10.91
C THR A 15 6.55 10.54 10.96
N GLU A 16 6.11 9.51 11.69
CA GLU A 16 6.84 8.25 11.81
C GLU A 16 7.03 7.55 10.46
N LEU A 17 6.00 7.54 9.60
CA LEU A 17 6.14 7.03 8.23
C LEU A 17 7.17 7.83 7.44
N CYS A 18 7.17 9.17 7.53
CA CYS A 18 8.10 10.00 6.77
C CYS A 18 9.55 9.82 7.23
N GLU A 19 9.79 9.81 8.54
CA GLU A 19 11.12 9.53 9.12
C GLU A 19 11.61 8.12 8.74
N TRP A 20 10.69 7.15 8.72
CA TRP A 20 11.01 5.79 8.28
C TRP A 20 11.39 5.75 6.80
N VAL A 21 10.67 6.45 5.92
CA VAL A 21 11.03 6.53 4.50
C VAL A 21 12.36 7.25 4.29
N GLU A 22 12.60 8.38 4.97
CA GLU A 22 13.86 9.13 4.90
C GLU A 22 15.06 8.27 5.27
N LYS A 23 14.95 7.51 6.36
CA LYS A 23 15.99 6.58 6.81
C LYS A 23 16.26 5.44 5.82
N ASN A 24 15.24 5.03 5.06
CA ASN A 24 15.30 3.89 4.14
C ASN A 24 15.20 4.32 2.66
N GLN A 25 15.45 5.59 2.33
CA GLN A 25 15.17 6.18 1.02
C GLN A 25 15.84 5.44 -0.15
N GLU A 26 17.02 4.84 0.08
CA GLU A 26 17.75 4.05 -0.92
C GLU A 26 16.91 2.87 -1.45
N GLN A 27 16.10 2.24 -0.60
CA GLN A 27 15.23 1.11 -0.97
C GLN A 27 14.11 1.51 -1.93
N PHE A 28 13.78 2.81 -1.96
CA PHE A 28 12.70 3.36 -2.77
C PHE A 28 13.20 4.04 -4.05
N LYS A 29 14.51 4.18 -4.23
CA LYS A 29 15.07 4.75 -5.46
C LYS A 29 14.66 3.92 -6.68
N GLY A 30 14.23 4.61 -7.73
CA GLY A 30 13.76 3.98 -8.96
C GLY A 30 12.36 3.35 -8.87
N ARG A 31 11.68 3.42 -7.70
CA ARG A 31 10.27 3.02 -7.54
C ARG A 31 9.36 4.24 -7.62
N LYS A 32 8.11 4.04 -8.00
CA LYS A 32 7.05 5.04 -7.86
C LYS A 32 6.39 4.85 -6.51
N ILE A 33 6.22 5.94 -5.76
CA ILE A 33 5.47 5.96 -4.51
C ILE A 33 4.14 6.63 -4.78
N VAL A 34 3.03 5.98 -4.42
CA VAL A 34 1.69 6.56 -4.49
C VAL A 34 1.19 6.73 -3.06
N ALA A 35 0.91 7.97 -2.64
CA ALA A 35 0.54 8.26 -1.26
C ALA A 35 -0.77 9.06 -1.19
N THR A 36 -1.55 8.87 -0.12
CA THR A 36 -2.74 9.69 0.10
C THR A 36 -2.36 11.14 0.40
N GLY A 37 -3.24 12.08 0.06
CA GLY A 37 -2.92 13.50 -0.12
C GLY A 37 -2.02 14.13 0.96
N THR A 38 -2.39 14.06 2.23
CA THR A 38 -1.59 14.65 3.32
C THR A 38 -0.27 13.93 3.54
N THR A 39 -0.28 12.59 3.46
CA THR A 39 0.94 11.76 3.59
C THR A 39 1.92 12.05 2.46
N GLY A 40 1.46 12.10 1.22
CA GLY A 40 2.31 12.36 0.05
C GLY A 40 2.94 13.76 0.07
N LYS A 41 2.19 14.78 0.50
CA LYS A 41 2.73 16.14 0.68
C LYS A 41 3.84 16.20 1.73
N LEU A 42 3.67 15.47 2.84
CA LEU A 42 4.67 15.41 3.90
C LEU A 42 5.92 14.66 3.43
N LEU A 43 5.75 13.51 2.75
CA LEU A 43 6.86 12.76 2.17
C LEU A 43 7.68 13.60 1.18
N LEU A 44 7.04 14.36 0.29
CA LEU A 44 7.73 15.27 -0.63
C LEU A 44 8.59 16.33 0.07
N SER A 45 8.28 16.65 1.33
CA SER A 45 9.07 17.60 2.13
C SER A 45 10.28 16.92 2.81
N TYR A 46 10.20 15.62 3.09
CA TYR A 46 11.26 14.83 3.73
C TYR A 46 12.26 14.25 2.71
N VAL A 47 11.75 13.78 1.56
CA VAL A 47 12.49 13.01 0.55
C VAL A 47 12.14 13.51 -0.87
N PRO A 48 12.47 14.77 -1.21
CA PRO A 48 12.06 15.41 -2.47
C PRO A 48 12.62 14.74 -3.74
N GLU A 49 13.66 13.93 -3.61
CA GLU A 49 14.30 13.18 -4.70
C GLU A 49 13.56 11.90 -5.11
N LEU A 50 12.62 11.42 -4.29
CA LEU A 50 11.82 10.23 -4.62
C LEU A 50 10.63 10.57 -5.53
N ASP A 51 10.26 9.63 -6.40
CA ASP A 51 9.11 9.77 -7.30
C ASP A 51 7.80 9.53 -6.52
N ILE A 52 7.23 10.58 -5.96
CA ILE A 52 6.01 10.54 -5.13
C ILE A 52 4.84 11.18 -5.88
N THR A 53 3.78 10.40 -6.07
CA THR A 53 2.48 10.86 -6.57
C THR A 53 1.48 10.92 -5.42
N ALA A 54 0.97 12.11 -5.11
CA ALA A 54 -0.10 12.29 -4.14
C ALA A 54 -1.48 12.11 -4.79
N VAL A 55 -2.29 11.17 -4.30
CA VAL A 55 -3.72 11.03 -4.65
C VAL A 55 -4.58 11.86 -3.69
N LYS A 56 -5.92 11.70 -3.70
CA LYS A 56 -6.78 12.38 -2.74
C LYS A 56 -6.44 11.98 -1.30
N SER A 57 -6.87 12.75 -0.31
CA SER A 57 -6.83 12.29 1.08
C SER A 57 -7.70 11.04 1.24
N GLY A 58 -7.32 10.13 2.14
CA GLY A 58 -8.04 8.88 2.39
C GLY A 58 -9.56 9.08 2.54
N PRO A 59 -10.01 9.90 3.52
CA PRO A 59 -11.43 10.18 3.75
C PRO A 59 -12.19 10.83 2.58
N LEU A 60 -11.48 11.38 1.58
CA LEU A 60 -12.09 12.03 0.42
C LEU A 60 -11.98 11.17 -0.85
N GLY A 61 -11.73 9.87 -0.72
CA GLY A 61 -11.66 8.92 -1.83
C GLY A 61 -10.27 8.41 -2.16
N GLY A 62 -9.23 8.86 -1.45
CA GLY A 62 -7.85 8.44 -1.70
C GLY A 62 -7.63 6.95 -1.46
N ASP A 63 -8.28 6.40 -0.44
CA ASP A 63 -8.15 4.98 -0.11
C ASP A 63 -8.81 4.11 -1.20
N GLN A 64 -9.92 4.55 -1.80
CA GLN A 64 -10.53 3.86 -2.94
C GLN A 64 -9.69 3.99 -4.22
N GLN A 65 -9.00 5.13 -4.43
CA GLN A 65 -8.05 5.24 -5.54
C GLN A 65 -6.93 4.22 -5.40
N LEU A 66 -6.34 4.08 -4.21
CA LEU A 66 -5.33 3.05 -3.95
C LEU A 66 -5.91 1.64 -4.10
N GLY A 67 -7.12 1.39 -3.60
CA GLY A 67 -7.81 0.12 -3.75
C GLY A 67 -8.04 -0.28 -5.21
N ALA A 68 -8.40 0.67 -6.07
CA ALA A 68 -8.53 0.45 -7.51
C ALA A 68 -7.17 0.09 -8.13
N MET A 69 -6.10 0.81 -7.76
CA MET A 69 -4.74 0.50 -8.24
C MET A 69 -4.25 -0.88 -7.78
N ILE A 70 -4.62 -1.33 -6.58
CA ILE A 70 -4.36 -2.71 -6.12
C ILE A 70 -5.09 -3.70 -7.05
N ALA A 71 -6.38 -3.48 -7.28
CA ALA A 71 -7.20 -4.37 -8.10
C ALA A 71 -6.76 -4.43 -9.57
N GLU A 72 -6.18 -3.35 -10.08
CA GLU A 72 -5.64 -3.25 -11.44
C GLU A 72 -4.18 -3.74 -11.56
N GLY A 73 -3.59 -4.29 -10.48
CA GLY A 73 -2.22 -4.79 -10.48
C GLY A 73 -1.16 -3.69 -10.65
N GLN A 74 -1.48 -2.46 -10.26
CA GLN A 74 -0.60 -1.29 -10.42
C GLN A 74 0.25 -0.99 -9.18
N LEU A 75 0.07 -1.75 -8.09
CA LEU A 75 0.81 -1.60 -6.83
C LEU A 75 1.38 -2.95 -6.40
N ASP A 76 2.68 -2.97 -6.12
CA ASP A 76 3.42 -4.17 -5.72
C ASP A 76 3.45 -4.37 -4.19
N ALA A 77 3.18 -3.31 -3.41
CA ALA A 77 3.15 -3.37 -1.95
C ALA A 77 2.36 -2.21 -1.35
N LEU A 78 1.84 -2.41 -0.14
CA LEU A 78 1.14 -1.41 0.66
C LEU A 78 1.83 -1.20 2.01
N PHE A 79 2.33 0.01 2.26
CA PHE A 79 2.78 0.45 3.58
C PHE A 79 1.69 1.32 4.21
N PHE A 80 1.01 0.79 5.21
CA PHE A 80 -0.08 1.48 5.90
C PHE A 80 0.21 1.60 7.39
N PHE A 81 0.80 2.71 7.84
CA PHE A 81 1.07 2.90 9.27
C PHE A 81 -0.21 3.32 10.01
N GLN A 82 -0.77 2.36 10.75
CA GLN A 82 -2.04 2.51 11.45
C GLN A 82 -1.82 2.92 12.90
N ASP A 83 -2.61 3.90 13.35
CA ASP A 83 -2.82 4.19 14.77
C ASP A 83 -3.88 3.23 15.33
N PRO A 84 -3.54 2.30 16.23
CA PRO A 84 -4.47 1.31 16.78
C PRO A 84 -5.32 1.85 17.95
N MET A 85 -5.02 3.04 18.47
CA MET A 85 -5.63 3.59 19.68
C MET A 85 -6.68 4.66 19.40
N THR A 86 -6.67 5.26 18.21
CA THR A 86 -7.58 6.35 17.85
C THR A 86 -8.62 5.88 16.84
N PRO A 87 -9.93 6.08 17.10
CA PRO A 87 -10.98 5.82 16.11
C PRO A 87 -10.74 6.65 14.84
N GLN A 88 -10.82 6.00 13.69
CA GLN A 88 -10.68 6.68 12.40
C GLN A 88 -12.06 6.95 11.81
N PRO A 89 -12.36 8.20 11.37
CA PRO A 89 -13.62 8.52 10.70
C PRO A 89 -13.89 7.71 9.42
N HIS A 90 -12.85 7.08 8.86
CA HIS A 90 -12.83 6.32 7.62
C HIS A 90 -12.47 4.84 7.86
N ASP A 91 -12.82 4.28 9.03
CA ASP A 91 -12.46 2.89 9.41
C ASP A 91 -12.98 1.81 8.43
N SER A 92 -14.13 2.05 7.79
CA SER A 92 -14.64 1.19 6.71
C SER A 92 -13.66 1.07 5.54
N ASP A 93 -12.98 2.17 5.23
CA ASP A 93 -12.14 2.31 4.05
C ASP A 93 -10.79 1.64 4.31
N ILE A 94 -10.29 1.73 5.55
CA ILE A 94 -9.11 1.00 6.03
C ILE A 94 -9.31 -0.50 5.86
N LYS A 95 -10.42 -1.02 6.36
CA LYS A 95 -10.77 -2.45 6.26
C LYS A 95 -10.91 -2.89 4.82
N ALA A 96 -11.52 -2.05 3.97
CA ALA A 96 -11.66 -2.33 2.55
C ALA A 96 -10.29 -2.42 1.84
N LEU A 97 -9.36 -1.51 2.17
CA LEU A 97 -8.03 -1.48 1.58
C LEU A 97 -7.17 -2.69 1.99
N VAL A 98 -7.16 -3.04 3.29
CA VAL A 98 -6.49 -4.24 3.79
C VAL A 98 -7.08 -5.50 3.15
N ARG A 99 -8.41 -5.59 3.05
CA ARG A 99 -9.10 -6.72 2.39
C ARG A 99 -8.70 -6.84 0.93
N LEU A 100 -8.61 -5.73 0.19
CA LEU A 100 -8.15 -5.75 -1.20
C LEU A 100 -6.71 -6.23 -1.30
N ALA A 101 -5.81 -5.76 -0.43
CA ALA A 101 -4.44 -6.25 -0.42
C ALA A 101 -4.37 -7.77 -0.21
N THR A 102 -5.23 -8.33 0.64
CA THR A 102 -5.34 -9.78 0.84
C THR A 102 -5.93 -10.51 -0.38
N VAL A 103 -6.96 -9.96 -1.03
CA VAL A 103 -7.57 -10.59 -2.22
C VAL A 103 -6.60 -10.66 -3.39
N TYR A 104 -5.79 -9.63 -3.57
CA TYR A 104 -4.83 -9.52 -4.67
C TYR A 104 -3.41 -9.99 -4.27
N ASP A 105 -3.27 -10.59 -3.09
CA ASP A 105 -2.02 -11.14 -2.54
C ASP A 105 -0.81 -10.20 -2.65
N ILE A 106 -1.01 -8.91 -2.35
CA ILE A 106 0.11 -7.97 -2.30
C ILE A 106 0.66 -7.87 -0.86
N PRO A 107 1.99 -7.77 -0.69
CA PRO A 107 2.61 -7.52 0.60
C PRO A 107 2.04 -6.25 1.26
N ILE A 108 1.61 -6.39 2.52
CA ILE A 108 1.10 -5.29 3.35
C ILE A 108 1.87 -5.16 4.66
N ALA A 109 2.29 -3.93 4.99
CA ALA A 109 2.90 -3.59 6.27
C ALA A 109 2.01 -2.60 7.02
N CYS A 110 1.36 -3.05 8.09
CA CYS A 110 0.49 -2.21 8.92
C CYS A 110 1.24 -1.42 10.02
N ASN A 111 2.56 -1.64 10.14
CA ASN A 111 3.42 -1.05 11.17
C ASN A 111 4.90 -1.04 10.69
N PRO A 112 5.77 -0.23 11.33
CA PRO A 112 7.18 -0.11 10.92
C PRO A 112 7.97 -1.41 11.02
N SER A 113 7.67 -2.28 12.00
CA SER A 113 8.37 -3.56 12.15
C SER A 113 8.16 -4.45 10.93
N THR A 114 6.90 -4.61 10.50
CA THR A 114 6.55 -5.37 9.28
C THR A 114 7.16 -4.72 8.05
N ALA A 115 7.17 -3.38 8.00
CA ALA A 115 7.78 -2.62 6.91
C ALA A 115 9.29 -2.88 6.78
N ASN A 116 10.02 -2.96 7.91
CA ASN A 116 11.46 -3.28 7.92
C ASN A 116 11.72 -4.69 7.36
N TYR A 117 10.94 -5.69 7.77
CA TYR A 117 11.05 -7.05 7.22
C TYR A 117 10.74 -7.07 5.72
N MET A 118 9.75 -6.30 5.29
CA MET A 118 9.38 -6.22 3.88
C MET A 118 10.50 -5.63 3.03
N ILE A 119 11.03 -4.45 3.38
CA ILE A 119 12.08 -3.79 2.56
C ILE A 119 13.44 -4.49 2.64
N SER A 120 13.69 -5.33 3.65
CA SER A 120 14.92 -6.11 3.75
C SER A 120 14.84 -7.46 3.03
N SER A 121 13.64 -7.87 2.61
CA SER A 121 13.44 -9.11 1.86
C SER A 121 14.03 -9.00 0.45
N PRO A 122 14.74 -10.02 -0.06
CA PRO A 122 15.17 -10.03 -1.46
C PRO A 122 13.99 -9.96 -2.43
N TYR A 123 12.80 -10.41 -2.01
CA TYR A 123 11.59 -10.34 -2.82
C TYR A 123 11.03 -8.92 -2.99
N PHE A 124 11.49 -7.95 -2.19
CA PHE A 124 11.14 -6.55 -2.42
C PHE A 124 11.78 -6.05 -3.73
N ASP A 125 13.03 -6.42 -3.97
CA ASP A 125 13.79 -6.13 -5.20
C ASP A 125 13.54 -7.13 -6.32
N HIS A 126 13.02 -8.30 -6.02
CA HIS A 126 12.65 -9.29 -7.02
C HIS A 126 11.30 -9.90 -6.64
N PRO A 127 10.18 -9.19 -6.92
CA PRO A 127 8.85 -9.69 -6.57
C PRO A 127 8.60 -11.03 -7.21
N GLU A 128 8.32 -12.03 -6.39
CA GLU A 128 7.87 -13.34 -6.79
C GLU A 128 6.47 -13.57 -6.21
N LYS A 129 5.58 -14.16 -7.01
CA LYS A 129 4.28 -14.56 -6.50
C LYS A 129 4.46 -15.74 -5.54
N ALA A 130 3.63 -15.80 -4.50
CA ALA A 130 3.60 -16.96 -3.63
C ALA A 130 3.26 -18.23 -4.45
N PRO A 131 3.71 -19.43 -4.05
CA PRO A 131 3.26 -20.67 -4.67
C PRO A 131 1.73 -20.78 -4.61
N GLY A 132 1.07 -20.99 -5.76
CA GLY A 132 -0.40 -20.93 -5.86
C GLY A 132 -0.98 -19.51 -5.96
N GLY A 133 -0.13 -18.48 -6.03
CA GLY A 133 -0.47 -17.11 -6.39
C GLY A 133 -0.75 -17.01 -7.89
N GLU A 134 -1.81 -17.70 -8.31
CA GLU A 134 -2.36 -17.65 -9.65
C GLU A 134 -2.90 -16.24 -9.97
N ASP A 135 -3.44 -16.01 -11.16
CA ASP A 135 -4.24 -14.79 -11.37
C ASP A 135 -5.42 -14.79 -10.38
N VAL A 136 -5.80 -13.64 -9.82
CA VAL A 136 -6.96 -13.54 -8.91
C VAL A 136 -8.21 -14.14 -9.57
N SER A 137 -8.33 -14.02 -10.90
CA SER A 137 -9.40 -14.66 -11.66
C SER A 137 -9.39 -16.19 -11.62
N GLU A 138 -8.21 -16.82 -11.60
CA GLU A 138 -8.04 -18.27 -11.44
C GLU A 138 -8.34 -18.69 -10.00
N GLN A 139 -7.82 -17.95 -9.01
CA GLN A 139 -8.08 -18.22 -7.58
C GLN A 139 -9.57 -18.17 -7.22
N PHE A 140 -10.33 -17.28 -7.87
CA PHE A 140 -11.75 -17.07 -7.59
C PHE A 140 -12.66 -17.53 -8.75
N GLU A 141 -12.21 -18.49 -9.57
CA GLU A 141 -12.97 -19.02 -10.72
C GLU A 141 -14.37 -19.52 -10.30
N ASP A 142 -14.46 -20.33 -9.24
CA ASP A 142 -15.72 -20.81 -8.68
C ASP A 142 -16.67 -19.68 -8.29
N TYR A 143 -16.12 -18.58 -7.75
CA TYR A 143 -16.91 -17.41 -7.39
C TYR A 143 -17.43 -16.70 -8.65
N LEU A 144 -16.60 -16.54 -9.68
CA LEU A 144 -16.96 -15.88 -10.93
C LEU A 144 -18.03 -16.66 -11.71
N HIS A 145 -18.06 -17.98 -11.59
CA HIS A 145 -18.98 -18.87 -12.31
C HIS A 145 -20.14 -19.42 -11.46
N ARG A 146 -20.33 -18.92 -10.23
CA ARG A 146 -21.42 -19.37 -9.35
C ARG A 146 -22.80 -19.08 -9.95
N GLU A 147 -23.75 -19.99 -9.73
CA GLU A 147 -25.16 -19.73 -10.03
C GLU A 147 -25.69 -18.61 -9.13
N ILE A 148 -26.43 -17.67 -9.72
CA ILE A 148 -27.09 -16.59 -8.98
C ILE A 148 -28.51 -17.05 -8.68
N SER A 149 -28.75 -17.40 -7.42
CA SER A 149 -30.08 -17.74 -6.88
C SER A 149 -30.90 -16.50 -6.54
#